data_AF-J5XZ35-F1
#
_entry.id   AF-J5XZ35-F1
#
_cell.length_a   1.000
_cell.length_b   1.000
_cell.length_c   1.000
_cell.angle_alpha   90.00
_cell.angle_beta   90.00
_cell.angle_gamma   90.00
#
_symmetry.space_group_name_H-M   'P 1'
#
loop_
_entity.id
_entity.type
_entity.pdbx_description
1 polymer ?
#
loop_
_entity_poly.entity_id
_entity_poly.type
_entity_poly.pdbx_seq_one_letter_code
_entity_poly.pdbx_strand_id
1 'polypeptide(L)' 'MKNYFRYVYGKTPSNLAYDMRMKRAKELLERTDMPVSRVSESVGYANHGKFAYNFKRFTGFLPLEYRKMHQLNGR' A
#
# COMPACT_ATOMS: atom_id res chain seq x y z
N MET A 1 -13.84 8.94 -23.62
CA MET A 1 -13.83 7.79 -22.67
C MET A 1 -13.14 8.07 -21.31
N LYS A 2 -12.97 9.32 -20.84
CA LYS A 2 -12.37 9.60 -19.51
C LYS A 2 -13.39 9.91 -18.39
N ASN A 3 -14.68 10.04 -18.70
CA ASN A 3 -15.64 10.67 -17.79
C ASN A 3 -16.77 9.75 -17.27
N TYR A 4 -16.84 8.47 -17.63
CA TYR A 4 -17.96 7.60 -17.21
C TYR A 4 -17.73 6.91 -15.84
N PHE A 5 -16.49 6.83 -15.36
CA PHE A 5 -16.18 6.14 -14.09
C PHE A 5 -16.34 7.01 -12.82
N ARG A 6 -16.37 8.33 -12.96
CA ARG A 6 -16.45 9.25 -11.81
C ARG A 6 -17.86 9.33 -11.23
N TYR A 7 -18.89 9.05 -12.04
CA TYR A 7 -20.30 9.25 -11.69
C TYR A 7 -20.91 8.09 -10.91
N VAL A 8 -20.40 6.85 -11.09
CA VAL A 8 -20.99 5.65 -10.47
C VAL A 8 -20.27 5.23 -9.17
N TYR A 9 -18.96 5.49 -9.04
CA TYR A 9 -18.14 4.95 -7.94
C TYR A 9 -17.52 6.00 -7.00
N GLY A 10 -17.68 7.30 -7.25
CA GLY A 10 -17.09 8.38 -6.42
C GLY A 10 -15.55 8.38 -6.35
N LYS A 11 -14.88 7.39 -6.95
CA LYS A 11 -13.43 7.19 -6.99
C LYS A 11 -13.01 6.93 -8.43
N THR A 12 -11.96 7.59 -8.89
CA THR A 12 -11.37 7.29 -10.20
C THR A 12 -10.77 5.87 -10.19
N PRO A 13 -10.67 5.17 -11.34
CA PRO A 13 -10.03 3.85 -11.41
C PRO A 13 -8.62 3.83 -10.79
N SER A 14 -7.89 4.94 -10.94
CA SER A 14 -6.58 5.16 -10.33
C SER A 14 -6.61 5.12 -8.80
N ASN A 15 -7.67 5.62 -8.16
CA ASN A 15 -7.83 5.58 -6.71
C ASN A 15 -8.16 4.17 -6.22
N LEU A 16 -8.95 3.41 -6.97
CA LEU A 16 -9.24 2.01 -6.61
C LEU A 16 -7.98 1.14 -6.67
N ALA A 17 -7.18 1.27 -7.73
CA ALA A 17 -5.92 0.57 -7.86
C ALA A 17 -4.93 0.98 -6.74
N TYR A 18 -4.89 2.25 -6.38
CA TYR A 18 -4.12 2.75 -5.25
C TYR A 18 -4.53 2.08 -3.93
N ASP A 19 -5.82 2.10 -3.59
CA ASP A 19 -6.36 1.52 -2.36
C ASP A 19 -6.03 0.01 -2.28
N MET A 20 -6.23 -0.73 -3.38
CA MET A 20 -5.91 -2.16 -3.44
C MET A 20 -4.43 -2.45 -3.21
N ARG A 21 -3.53 -1.70 -3.84
CA ARG A 21 -2.07 -1.85 -3.65
C ARG A 21 -1.67 -1.61 -2.20
N MET A 22 -2.22 -0.57 -1.57
CA MET A 22 -1.87 -0.24 -0.19
C MET A 22 -2.43 -1.25 0.81
N LYS A 23 -3.66 -1.74 0.61
CA LYS A 23 -4.21 -2.83 1.42
C LYS A 23 -3.35 -4.09 1.32
N ARG A 24 -2.95 -4.48 0.10
CA ARG A 24 -2.09 -5.65 -0.09
C ARG A 24 -0.72 -5.47 0.56
N ALA A 25 -0.13 -4.27 0.47
CA ALA A 25 1.13 -3.97 1.13
C ALA A 25 1.03 -4.12 2.65
N LYS A 26 -0.07 -3.67 3.29
CA LYS A 26 -0.30 -3.86 4.73
C LYS A 26 -0.28 -5.34 5.10
N GLU A 27 -1.07 -6.16 4.40
CA GLU A 27 -1.15 -7.61 4.66
C GLU A 27 0.23 -8.28 4.57
N LEU A 28 1.03 -7.93 3.57
CA LEU A 28 2.37 -8.49 3.39
C LEU A 28 3.32 -8.05 4.50
N LEU A 29 3.25 -6.79 4.94
CA LEU A 29 4.07 -6.27 6.04
C LEU A 29 3.68 -6.87 7.39
N GLU A 30 2.40 -7.18 7.60
CA GLU A 30 1.86 -7.79 8.82
C GLU A 30 2.17 -9.28 8.90
N ARG A 31 1.99 -10.01 7.80
CA ARG A 31 1.96 -11.48 7.81
C ARG A 31 3.25 -12.14 7.37
N THR A 32 4.22 -11.37 6.87
CA THR A 32 5.46 -11.92 6.31
C THR A 32 6.67 -11.08 6.68
N ASP A 33 7.84 -11.73 6.68
CA ASP A 33 9.14 -11.07 6.87
C ASP A 33 9.77 -10.58 5.55
N MET A 34 8.98 -10.54 4.47
CA MET A 34 9.43 -10.11 3.14
C MET A 34 10.11 -8.73 3.22
N PRO A 35 11.30 -8.51 2.62
CA PRO A 35 11.92 -7.18 2.63
C PRO A 35 10.97 -6.11 2.04
N VAL A 36 11.01 -4.89 2.59
CA VAL A 36 10.13 -3.79 2.15
C VAL A 36 10.27 -3.48 0.65
N SER A 37 11.47 -3.65 0.09
CA SER A 37 11.73 -3.55 -1.34
C SER A 37 10.92 -4.56 -2.16
N ARG A 38 10.87 -5.83 -1.71
CA ARG A 38 10.09 -6.90 -2.36
C ARG A 38 8.59 -6.69 -2.19
N VAL A 39 8.14 -6.17 -1.05
CA VAL A 39 6.74 -5.77 -0.86
C VAL A 39 6.37 -4.67 -1.86
N SER A 40 7.20 -3.63 -2.00
CA SER A 40 7.03 -2.55 -2.98
C SER A 40 6.90 -3.08 -4.42
N GLU A 41 7.82 -3.97 -4.83
CA GLU A 41 7.78 -4.63 -6.14
C GLU A 41 6.47 -5.41 -6.34
N SER A 42 6.09 -6.22 -5.35
CA SER A 42 4.90 -7.08 -5.41
C SER A 42 3.58 -6.32 -5.56
N VAL A 43 3.53 -5.06 -5.10
CA VAL A 43 2.37 -4.17 -5.25
C VAL A 43 2.54 -3.16 -6.39
N GLY A 44 3.50 -3.40 -7.29
CA GLY A 44 3.64 -2.69 -8.55
C GLY A 44 4.33 -1.33 -8.45
N TYR A 45 5.25 -1.15 -7.50
CA TYR A 45 6.10 0.03 -7.40
C TYR A 45 7.56 -0.32 -7.74
N ALA A 46 8.03 0.21 -8.88
CA ALA A 46 9.44 0.16 -9.27
C ALA A 46 10.31 1.12 -8.42
N ASN A 47 9.74 2.22 -7.95
CA ASN A 47 10.43 3.17 -7.07
C ASN A 47 9.97 2.97 -5.62
N HIS A 48 10.88 2.46 -4.79
CA HIS A 48 10.63 2.18 -3.37
C HIS A 48 10.36 3.43 -2.53
N GLY A 49 10.97 4.58 -2.87
CA GLY A 49 10.70 5.86 -2.20
C GLY A 49 9.27 6.34 -2.42
N LYS A 50 8.77 6.21 -3.66
CA LYS A 50 7.37 6.54 -4.00
C LYS A 50 6.39 5.59 -3.30
N PHE A 51 6.74 4.31 -3.19
CA PHE A 51 5.98 3.36 -2.38
C PHE A 51 5.93 3.80 -0.91
N ALA A 52 7.08 4.07 -0.29
CA ALA A 52 7.14 4.46 1.12
C ALA A 52 6.35 5.75 1.41
N TYR A 53 6.45 6.75 0.53
CA TYR A 53 5.67 7.98 0.63
C TYR A 53 4.16 7.71 0.58
N ASN A 54 3.70 6.94 -0.41
CA ASN A 54 2.28 6.61 -0.57
C ASN A 54 1.77 5.72 0.56
N PHE A 55 2.58 4.77 1.02
CA PHE A 55 2.26 3.90 2.13
C PHE A 55 2.08 4.70 3.42
N LYS A 56 2.99 5.63 3.71
CA LYS A 56 2.87 6.57 4.83
C LYS A 56 1.63 7.44 4.69
N ARG A 57 1.33 7.96 3.49
CA ARG A 57 0.12 8.73 3.25
C ARG A 57 -1.15 7.92 3.48
N PHE A 58 -1.13 6.60 3.21
CA PHE A 58 -2.26 5.71 3.39
C PHE A 58 -2.46 5.23 4.83
N THR A 59 -1.37 4.97 5.55
CA THR A 59 -1.40 4.33 6.88
C THR A 59 -1.05 5.25 8.04
N GLY A 60 -0.39 6.37 7.78
CA GLY A 60 0.24 7.25 8.78
C GLY A 60 1.69 6.90 9.11
N PHE A 61 2.18 5.71 8.74
CA PHE A 61 3.48 5.18 9.19
C PHE A 61 4.38 4.77 8.02
N LEU A 62 5.70 4.81 8.21
CA LEU A 62 6.61 4.21 7.23
C LEU A 62 6.44 2.68 7.22
N PRO A 63 6.71 2.00 6.10
CA PRO A 63 6.51 0.55 6.00
C PRO A 63 7.21 -0.28 7.09
N LEU A 64 8.44 0.10 7.47
CA LEU A 64 9.19 -0.58 8.54
C LEU A 64 8.62 -0.31 9.93
N GLU A 65 8.17 0.92 10.19
CA GLU A 65 7.50 1.27 11.45
C GLU A 65 6.19 0.50 11.59
N TYR A 66 5.40 0.46 10.51
CA TYR A 66 4.16 -0.28 10.44
C TYR A 66 4.37 -1.78 10.70
N ARG A 67 5.36 -2.40 10.03
CA ARG A 67 5.74 -3.79 10.31
C ARG A 67 6.05 -4.01 11.78
N LYS A 68 6.93 -3.18 12.35
CA LYS A 68 7.37 -3.31 13.75
C LYS A 68 6.17 -3.24 14.69
N MET A 69 5.27 -2.28 14.51
CA MET A 69 4.07 -2.14 15.35
C MET A 69 3.14 -3.37 15.26
N HIS A 70 2.91 -3.87 14.05
CA HIS A 70 1.88 -4.91 13.84
C HIS A 70 2.39 -6.33 14.04
N GLN A 71 3.68 -6.60 13.84
CA GLN A 71 4.27 -7.91 14.11
C GLN A 71 4.66 -8.08 15.59
N LEU A 72 5.01 -7.00 16.30
CA LEU A 72 5.27 -7.07 17.74
C LEU A 72 3.99 -7.30 18.55
N ASN A 73 2.86 -6.76 18.12
CA ASN A 73 1.56 -6.94 18.78
C ASN A 73 0.90 -8.31 18.49
N GLY A 74 1.50 -9.13 17.62
CA GLY A 74 1.03 -10.48 17.28
C GLY A 74 1.82 -11.61 17.94
N ARG A 75 2.76 -11.27 18.84
CA ARG A 75 3.46 -12.20 19.75
C ARG A 75 2.95 -11.98 21.16
#